data_AF-A0A1W4XPL1-F1
#
_entry.id   AF-A0A1W4XPL1-F1
#
_cell.length_a   1.000
_cell.length_b   1.000
_cell.length_c   1.000
_cell.angle_alpha   90.00
_cell.angle_beta   90.00
_cell.angle_gamma   90.00
#
_symmetry.space_group_name_H-M   'P 1'
#
loop_
_entity.id
_entity.type
_entity.pdbx_description
1 polymer ?
#
loop_
_entity_poly.entity_id
_entity_poly.type
_entity_poly.pdbx_seq_one_letter_code
_entity_poly.pdbx_strand_id
1 'polypeptide(L)'
;MLFNMNGQEEDNTFENTILSFYIHNDWRGILSIDINYYNITNARRLMWAWPSEEELHFIGKLILEKKLNGVVSVGCGCGLFEWLLGQCTSLNVRGIEINDSWWNKTQKDSFLVHGRDVR
;
A
#
# COMPACT_ATOMS: atom_id res chain seq x y z
N MET A 1 6.64 -13.41 -11.17
CA MET A 1 6.70 -12.90 -12.55
C MET A 1 5.47 -13.36 -13.27
N LEU A 2 4.63 -12.43 -13.72
CA LEU A 2 3.54 -12.70 -14.65
C LEU A 2 4.05 -12.27 -16.03
N PHE A 3 4.02 -13.19 -16.98
CA PHE A 3 4.37 -12.94 -18.37
C PHE A 3 3.07 -12.81 -19.16
N ASN A 4 3.01 -11.85 -20.08
CA ASN A 4 1.89 -11.81 -21.01
C ASN A 4 1.92 -13.02 -21.95
N MET A 5 0.84 -13.22 -22.73
CA MET A 5 0.73 -14.33 -23.69
C MET A 5 1.84 -14.37 -24.76
N ASN A 6 2.67 -13.32 -24.86
CA ASN A 6 3.79 -13.20 -25.79
C ASN A 6 5.16 -13.40 -25.12
N GLY A 7 5.21 -13.78 -23.83
CA GLY A 7 6.45 -14.05 -23.12
C GLY A 7 7.29 -12.80 -22.82
N GLN A 8 6.72 -11.59 -22.98
CA GLN A 8 7.36 -10.35 -22.53
C GLN A 8 6.99 -10.09 -21.07
N GLU A 9 7.95 -9.57 -20.30
CA GLU A 9 7.64 -8.98 -18.99
C GLU A 9 6.55 -7.92 -19.21
N GLU A 10 5.42 -8.04 -18.51
CA GLU A 10 4.46 -6.94 -18.47
C GLU A 10 5.21 -5.74 -17.90
N ASP A 11 5.32 -4.69 -18.70
CA ASP A 11 5.88 -3.41 -18.30
C ASP A 11 5.01 -2.86 -17.17
N ASN A 12 5.42 -3.11 -15.92
CA ASN A 12 4.62 -2.85 -14.73
C ASN A 12 4.68 -1.35 -14.36
N THR A 13 4.39 -0.49 -15.34
CA THR A 13 4.44 0.97 -15.29
C THR A 13 3.66 1.52 -14.11
N PHE A 14 2.52 0.92 -13.76
CA PHE A 14 1.73 1.33 -12.61
C PHE A 14 2.47 1.07 -11.28
N GLU A 15 3.00 -0.12 -11.09
CA GLU A 15 3.70 -0.50 -9.85
C GLU A 15 4.98 0.28 -9.69
N ASN A 16 5.74 0.45 -10.77
CA ASN A 16 6.91 1.34 -10.81
C ASN A 16 6.55 2.78 -10.46
N THR A 17 5.38 3.26 -10.89
CA THR A 17 4.88 4.60 -10.51
C THR A 17 4.59 4.68 -9.02
N ILE A 18 3.86 3.70 -8.45
CA ILE A 18 3.59 3.66 -7.01
C ILE A 18 4.89 3.59 -6.21
N LEU A 19 5.83 2.74 -6.61
CA LEU A 19 7.13 2.61 -5.96
C LEU A 19 7.92 3.91 -6.03
N SER A 20 7.85 4.63 -7.15
CA SER A 20 8.50 5.93 -7.30
C SER A 20 7.97 6.95 -6.30
N PHE A 21 6.66 7.01 -6.07
CA PHE A 21 6.08 7.88 -5.04
C PHE A 21 6.48 7.42 -3.64
N TYR A 22 6.46 6.10 -3.39
CA TYR A 22 6.82 5.53 -2.10
C TYR A 22 8.26 5.84 -1.69
N ILE A 23 9.25 5.65 -2.57
CA ILE A 23 10.66 5.95 -2.28
C ILE A 23 10.91 7.44 -2.04
N HIS A 24 10.04 8.32 -2.54
CA HIS A 24 10.08 9.77 -2.28
C HIS A 24 9.18 10.20 -1.11
N ASN A 25 8.55 9.25 -0.41
CA ASN A 25 7.58 9.49 0.66
C ASN A 25 6.39 10.38 0.23
N ASP A 26 6.03 10.34 -1.05
CA ASP A 26 4.94 11.12 -1.63
C ASP A 26 3.63 10.32 -1.65
N TRP A 27 3.07 10.14 -0.45
CA TRP A 27 1.80 9.43 -0.29
C TRP A 27 0.63 10.15 -0.96
N ARG A 28 0.65 11.48 -1.07
CA ARG A 28 -0.39 12.25 -1.77
C ARG A 28 -0.36 12.01 -3.28
N GLY A 29 0.83 11.87 -3.85
CA GLY A 29 1.01 11.42 -5.24
C GLY A 29 0.26 10.11 -5.51
N ILE A 30 0.40 9.12 -4.62
CA ILE A 30 -0.31 7.82 -4.72
C ILE A 30 -1.83 7.99 -4.66
N LEU A 31 -2.36 8.80 -3.75
CA LEU A 31 -3.80 9.05 -3.64
C LEU A 31 -4.37 9.82 -4.83
N SER A 32 -3.54 10.64 -5.48
CA SER A 32 -3.95 11.45 -6.64
C SER A 32 -4.06 10.67 -7.95
N ILE A 33 -3.62 9.40 -7.97
CA ILE A 33 -3.65 8.57 -9.17
C ILE A 33 -5.11 8.21 -9.52
N ASP A 34 -5.51 8.53 -10.75
CA ASP A 34 -6.77 8.02 -11.31
C ASP A 34 -6.64 6.53 -11.66
N ILE A 35 -7.07 5.68 -10.74
CA ILE A 35 -7.06 4.23 -10.93
C ILE A 35 -8.01 3.72 -12.02
N ASN A 36 -8.89 4.55 -12.58
CA ASN A 36 -9.70 4.16 -13.74
C ASN A 36 -8.95 4.37 -15.05
N TYR A 37 -8.02 5.34 -15.07
CA TYR A 37 -7.09 5.52 -16.17
C TYR A 37 -6.09 4.36 -16.23
N TYR A 38 -5.62 3.89 -15.06
CA TYR A 38 -4.84 2.67 -14.95
C TYR A 38 -5.75 1.43 -14.97
N ASN A 39 -5.21 0.26 -15.30
CA ASN A 39 -5.99 -0.98 -15.23
C ASN A 39 -6.38 -1.25 -13.76
N ILE A 40 -7.67 -1.09 -13.43
CA ILE A 40 -8.22 -1.27 -12.08
C ILE A 40 -7.86 -2.62 -11.45
N THR A 41 -7.62 -3.65 -12.28
CA THR A 41 -7.18 -4.97 -11.84
C THR A 41 -5.79 -4.91 -11.21
N ASN A 42 -4.88 -4.14 -11.80
CA ASN A 42 -3.52 -3.96 -11.28
C ASN A 42 -3.54 -3.11 -10.00
N ALA A 43 -4.37 -2.06 -9.96
CA ALA A 43 -4.57 -1.26 -8.75
C ALA A 43 -5.08 -2.12 -7.58
N ARG A 44 -6.08 -2.96 -7.82
CA ARG A 44 -6.65 -3.88 -6.82
C ARG A 44 -5.70 -4.96 -6.35
N ARG A 45 -4.69 -5.31 -7.15
CA ARG A 45 -3.61 -6.23 -6.76
C ARG A 45 -2.75 -5.64 -5.64
N LEU A 46 -2.50 -4.34 -5.67
CA LEU A 46 -1.74 -3.63 -4.63
C LEU A 46 -2.61 -3.22 -3.45
N MET A 47 -3.82 -2.72 -3.73
CA MET A 47 -4.70 -2.20 -2.69
C MET A 47 -6.17 -2.41 -3.10
N TRP A 48 -6.90 -3.20 -2.33
CA TRP A 48 -8.28 -3.60 -2.67
C TRP A 48 -9.27 -2.43 -2.67
N ALA A 49 -8.96 -1.34 -1.96
CA ALA A 49 -9.67 -0.06 -1.97
C ALA A 49 -8.68 1.08 -2.25
N TRP A 50 -9.13 2.16 -2.89
CA TRP A 50 -8.31 3.35 -3.13
C TRP A 50 -8.92 4.55 -2.40
N PRO A 51 -8.54 4.78 -1.14
CA PRO A 51 -9.19 5.78 -0.31
C PRO A 51 -8.79 7.20 -0.73
N SER A 52 -9.68 8.15 -0.49
CA SER A 52 -9.36 9.57 -0.44
C SER A 52 -8.58 9.93 0.82
N GLU A 53 -7.90 11.08 0.81
CA GLU A 53 -7.24 11.63 2.00
C GLU A 53 -8.25 11.87 3.14
N GLU A 54 -9.48 12.29 2.81
CA GLU A 54 -10.56 12.50 3.79
C GLU A 54 -10.97 11.21 4.51
N GLU A 55 -11.08 10.09 3.78
CA GLU A 55 -11.41 8.79 4.36
C GLU A 55 -10.31 8.27 5.29
N LEU A 56 -9.04 8.47 4.94
CA LEU A 56 -7.91 8.12 5.81
C LEU A 56 -7.92 8.96 7.09
N HIS A 57 -8.16 10.26 6.99
CA HIS A 57 -8.30 11.13 8.17
C HIS A 57 -9.50 10.76 9.03
N PHE A 58 -10.62 10.36 8.42
CA PHE A 58 -11.80 9.89 9.14
C PHE A 58 -11.47 8.65 9.98
N ILE A 59 -10.78 7.65 9.39
CA ILE A 59 -10.33 6.46 10.11
C ILE A 59 -9.39 6.87 11.26
N GLY A 60 -8.41 7.73 10.98
CA GLY A 60 -7.45 8.21 11.98
C GLY A 60 -8.13 8.87 13.18
N LYS A 61 -9.06 9.78 12.91
CA LYS A 61 -9.84 10.49 13.92
C LYS A 61 -10.62 9.53 14.81
N LEU A 62 -11.33 8.55 14.24
CA LEU A 62 -12.12 7.58 15.00
C LEU A 62 -11.26 6.78 15.98
N ILE A 63 -10.07 6.34 15.55
CA ILE A 63 -9.15 5.56 16.38
C ILE A 63 -8.65 6.40 17.56
N LEU A 64 -8.26 7.65 17.31
CA LEU A 64 -7.78 8.57 18.34
C LEU A 64 -8.88 8.94 19.33
N GLU A 65 -10.11 9.20 18.87
CA GLU A 65 -11.27 9.49 19.73
C GLU A 65 -11.61 8.33 20.67
N LYS A 66 -11.36 7.09 20.23
CA LYS A 66 -11.53 5.89 21.06
C LYS A 66 -10.34 5.62 21.98
N LYS A 67 -9.32 6.50 22.01
CA LYS A 67 -8.10 6.36 22.81
C LYS A 67 -7.35 5.05 22.52
N LEU A 68 -7.40 4.58 21.28
CA LEU A 68 -6.67 3.40 20.83
C LEU A 68 -5.25 3.78 20.41
N ASN A 69 -4.31 2.83 20.56
CA ASN A 69 -2.89 3.08 20.35
C ASN A 69 -2.42 2.86 18.90
N GLY A 70 -3.28 2.35 18.02
CA GLY A 70 -2.91 2.00 16.65
C GLY A 70 -3.85 1.01 16.00
N VAL A 71 -3.40 0.47 14.87
CA VAL A 71 -4.15 -0.47 14.02
C VAL A 71 -3.31 -1.71 13.77
N VAL A 72 -3.94 -2.87 13.90
CA VAL A 72 -3.42 -4.12 13.34
C VAL A 72 -4.33 -4.51 12.18
N SER A 73 -3.80 -4.47 10.96
CA SER A 73 -4.50 -4.82 9.73
C SER A 73 -4.22 -6.28 9.37
N VAL A 74 -5.27 -7.08 9.19
CA VAL A 74 -5.20 -8.51 8.88
C VAL A 74 -5.53 -8.72 7.40
N GLY A 75 -4.65 -9.43 6.67
CA GLY A 75 -4.75 -9.55 5.23
C GLY A 75 -4.29 -8.28 4.51
N CYS A 76 -3.18 -7.70 4.97
CA CYS A 76 -2.68 -6.41 4.49
C CYS A 76 -2.06 -6.47 3.07
N GLY A 77 -1.93 -7.66 2.47
CA GLY A 77 -1.31 -7.82 1.16
C GLY A 77 0.11 -7.25 1.16
N CYS A 78 0.40 -6.33 0.25
CA CYS A 78 1.71 -5.70 0.14
C CYS A 78 2.02 -4.64 1.21
N GLY A 79 1.03 -4.20 2.00
CA GLY A 79 1.18 -3.18 3.04
C GLY A 79 0.96 -1.73 2.60
N LEU A 80 0.54 -1.47 1.36
CA LEU A 80 0.39 -0.11 0.82
C LEU A 80 -0.66 0.71 1.59
N PHE A 81 -1.81 0.12 1.88
CA PHE A 81 -2.87 0.81 2.64
C PHE A 81 -2.39 1.19 4.04
N GLU A 82 -1.71 0.27 4.72
CA GLU A 82 -1.19 0.48 6.07
C GLU A 82 -0.17 1.61 6.11
N TRP A 83 0.72 1.63 5.11
CA TRP A 83 1.68 2.71 4.97
C TRP A 83 0.98 4.06 4.72
N LEU A 84 0.01 4.12 3.80
CA LEU A 84 -0.76 5.34 3.53
C LEU A 84 -1.49 5.84 4.78
N LEU A 85 -2.16 4.95 5.51
CA LEU A 85 -2.85 5.29 6.75
C LEU A 85 -1.86 5.84 7.80
N GLY A 86 -0.71 5.19 7.96
CA GLY A 86 0.36 5.65 8.86
C GLY A 86 0.89 7.04 8.48
N GLN A 87 1.17 7.28 7.19
CA GLN A 87 1.65 8.58 6.70
C GLN A 87 0.61 9.70 6.91
N CYS A 88 -0.66 9.43 6.60
CA CYS A 88 -1.73 10.41 6.68
C CYS A 88 -2.11 10.76 8.14
N THR A 89 -2.04 9.79 9.06
CA THR A 89 -2.63 9.93 10.40
C THR A 89 -1.61 9.93 11.54
N SER A 90 -0.35 9.59 11.27
CA SER A 90 0.68 9.32 12.29
C SER A 90 0.33 8.19 13.28
N LEU A 91 -0.67 7.36 12.94
CA LEU A 91 -0.99 6.17 13.72
C LEU A 91 0.10 5.11 13.59
N ASN A 92 0.29 4.34 14.65
CA ASN A 92 1.04 3.09 14.60
C ASN A 92 0.19 2.03 13.89
N VAL A 93 0.52 1.72 12.63
CA VAL A 93 -0.20 0.74 11.82
C VAL A 93 0.71 -0.45 11.54
N ARG A 94 0.24 -1.66 11.83
CA ARG A 94 0.96 -2.92 11.57
C ARG A 94 0.12 -3.84 10.70
N GLY A 95 0.74 -4.47 9.70
CA GLY A 95 0.09 -5.45 8.84
C GLY A 95 0.44 -6.89 9.23
N ILE A 96 -0.52 -7.80 9.05
CA ILE A 96 -0.35 -9.26 9.14
C ILE A 96 -0.77 -9.86 7.81
N GLU A 97 0.14 -10.56 7.14
CA GLU A 97 -0.10 -11.24 5.86
C GLU A 97 0.45 -12.67 5.88
N ILE A 98 -0.35 -13.62 5.41
CA ILE A 98 0.03 -15.04 5.37
C ILE A 98 0.75 -15.41 4.08
N ASN A 99 0.45 -14.70 2.99
CA ASN A 99 1.00 -14.95 1.68
C ASN A 99 2.44 -14.44 1.62
N ASP A 100 3.38 -15.38 1.60
CA ASP A 100 4.81 -15.10 1.63
C ASP A 100 5.31 -14.32 0.42
N SER A 101 4.62 -14.38 -0.71
CA SER A 101 4.94 -13.58 -1.87
C SER A 101 4.97 -12.07 -1.56
N TRP A 102 4.29 -11.62 -0.50
CA TRP A 102 4.29 -10.22 -0.07
C TRP A 102 5.38 -9.83 0.93
N TRP A 103 6.11 -10.76 1.55
CA TRP A 103 7.16 -10.42 2.52
C TRP A 103 8.48 -11.18 2.32
N ASN A 104 8.51 -12.11 1.37
CA ASN A 104 9.72 -12.82 1.00
C ASN A 104 10.60 -11.92 0.09
N LYS A 105 11.91 -11.87 0.38
CA LYS A 105 12.88 -10.88 -0.11
C LYS A 105 13.11 -10.87 -1.62
N THR A 106 12.50 -11.79 -2.35
CA THR A 106 12.56 -11.88 -3.81
C THR A 106 11.63 -10.87 -4.50
N GLN A 107 10.67 -10.26 -3.78
CA GLN A 107 9.81 -9.21 -4.32
C GLN A 107 10.25 -7.83 -3.82
N LYS A 108 10.56 -6.93 -4.77
CA LYS A 108 10.99 -5.55 -4.48
C LYS A 108 9.84 -4.63 -4.03
N ASP A 109 8.60 -5.07 -4.24
CA ASP A 109 7.43 -4.18 -4.17
C ASP A 109 6.64 -4.36 -2.86
N SER A 110 7.27 -4.99 -1.87
CA SER A 110 6.71 -5.14 -0.54
C SER A 110 6.95 -3.88 0.29
N PHE A 111 5.86 -3.18 0.60
CA PHE A 111 5.85 -2.08 1.56
C PHE A 111 6.08 -2.60 2.99
N LEU A 112 5.78 -3.89 3.23
CA LEU A 112 6.12 -4.59 4.47
C LEU A 112 7.63 -4.80 4.66
N VAL A 113 8.41 -4.94 3.58
CA VAL A 113 9.88 -5.13 3.66
C VAL A 113 10.62 -3.80 3.85
N HIS A 114 10.06 -2.69 3.37
CA HIS A 114 10.66 -1.36 3.46
C HIS A 114 10.17 -0.55 4.68
N GLY A 115 9.03 -0.95 5.27
CA GLY A 115 8.59 -0.57 6.61
C GLY A 115 9.49 -1.17 7.68
N ARG A 116 10.76 -0.77 7.70
CA ARG A 116 11.68 -1.10 8.80
C ARG A 116 11.09 -0.58 10.11
N ASP A 117 10.84 -1.53 11.00
CA ASP A 117 10.85 -1.38 12.45
C ASP A 117 11.49 -0.06 12.92
N VAL A 118 10.66 0.89 13.31
CA VAL A 118 10.97 1.61 14.55
C VAL A 118 10.60 0.62 15.65
N ARG A 119 11.63 -0.07 16.16
CA ARG A 119 11.52 -1.01 17.29
C ARG A 119 10.79 -0.39 18.47
#